data_AF-A0A2P2MDX9-F1
#
_entry.id   AF-A0A2P2MDX9-F1
#
_cell.length_a   1.000
_cell.length_b   1.000
_cell.length_c   1.000
_cell.angle_alpha   90.00
_cell.angle_beta   90.00
_cell.angle_gamma   90.00
#
_symmetry.space_group_name_H-M   'P 1'
#
loop_
_entity.id
_entity.type
_entity.pdbx_description
1 polymer ?
#
loop_
_entity_poly.entity_id
_entity_poly.type
_entity_poly.pdbx_seq_one_letter_code
_entity_poly.pdbx_strand_id
1 'polypeptide(L)'
;MDSDYGIPRELSNLQKLRSLYQPEVPPCLQGTTVRVEFGDATTAADLADAHTIARSFPHTYGQPLAHFLRATAKVPDAQIITEHPPIRVGVVFCGRQSPGGHNVIWGLHNALKIHNPNNILLGFLGGSEGLFAQKTLEITDDVLSTYKNQGGYDLLGRTKDQIRTTEQVNAALTSCKDLKLDGLVIIGGVTSNTDAAQLAETFAEAKCPTKVVGVPVTLNGDLKNHFLETTVGFDTICKVNSQLISNVCTDALSAEKYYYFIRLMGRKASHVALECTLQSHPNMVILGEEVAVSKLTLFDLTKQICDAVQARAQQDKYHGVILLPEGLIESIPEVYALLKEIHGLLKQGVNPDKISLQLSPWASALFEFLPPFIKKQLLLYPESDDSAQLSQIETEKLLAHLVEKEMITRMKEGTYKGKKFNAICHFFGYQARGSLPSKFDCDYAYVLGHICYHILAAGLNGYMATTTNLKNPVNKWRCGAAPITAMMTVKRWAQSPGASSIGKPAIHPATVDLKGKAYELLRHKAANFLMDDHYRNPGPLQFDGPGADAKPISLCVEDQDYMGRIKKLQEYLDKIRAIVKPGCSRDVLRAALSIMASVTDVLSVMSSTPPKSENADL
;
A
#
# COMPACT_ATOMS: atom_id res chain seq x y z
N MET A 1 2.80 -31.47 -7.55
CA MET A 1 2.28 -30.38 -8.40
C MET A 1 3.46 -29.87 -9.19
N ASP A 2 3.64 -30.41 -10.39
CA ASP A 2 4.59 -29.88 -11.36
C ASP A 2 3.91 -28.67 -12.00
N SER A 3 4.05 -27.52 -11.36
CA SER A 3 3.58 -26.25 -11.87
C SER A 3 4.62 -25.69 -12.84
N ASP A 4 4.16 -25.24 -14.02
CA ASP A 4 4.96 -24.68 -15.13
C ASP A 4 5.57 -23.29 -14.82
N TYR A 5 6.23 -23.15 -13.67
CA TYR A 5 6.95 -21.94 -13.29
C TYR A 5 8.22 -21.77 -14.11
N GLY A 6 8.53 -20.54 -14.52
CA GLY A 6 9.73 -20.24 -15.29
C GLY A 6 9.73 -20.70 -16.75
N ILE A 7 8.65 -21.31 -17.22
CA ILE A 7 8.56 -21.78 -18.61
C ILE A 7 8.29 -20.58 -19.54
N PRO A 8 9.06 -20.41 -20.64
CA PRO A 8 8.78 -19.38 -21.64
C PRO A 8 7.34 -19.47 -22.18
N ARG A 9 6.69 -18.32 -22.30
CA ARG A 9 5.29 -18.22 -22.74
C ARG A 9 5.14 -17.69 -24.15
N GLU A 10 4.10 -18.15 -24.85
CA GLU A 10 3.69 -17.50 -26.08
C GLU A 10 3.09 -16.12 -25.76
N LEU A 11 3.72 -15.07 -26.29
CA LEU A 11 3.29 -13.69 -26.11
C LEU A 11 2.48 -13.19 -27.30
N SER A 12 1.38 -12.49 -27.04
CA SER A 12 0.66 -11.72 -28.07
C SER A 12 1.56 -10.62 -28.66
N ASN A 13 1.19 -10.06 -29.82
CA ASN A 13 1.98 -9.00 -30.48
C ASN A 13 2.23 -7.80 -29.56
N LEU A 14 1.23 -7.37 -28.79
CA LEU A 14 1.39 -6.28 -27.83
C LEU A 14 2.35 -6.66 -26.69
N GLN A 15 2.26 -7.87 -26.15
CA GLN A 15 3.17 -8.33 -25.11
C GLN A 15 4.61 -8.45 -25.60
N LYS A 16 4.81 -8.91 -26.85
CA LYS A 16 6.14 -8.92 -27.51
C LYS A 16 6.70 -7.51 -27.65
N LEU A 17 5.90 -6.53 -28.06
CA LEU A 17 6.34 -5.13 -28.10
C LEU A 17 6.65 -4.59 -26.71
N ARG A 18 5.84 -4.93 -25.70
CA ARG A 18 6.05 -4.49 -24.32
C ARG A 18 7.29 -5.12 -23.68
N SER A 19 7.65 -6.35 -23.99
CA SER A 19 8.88 -6.96 -23.47
C SER A 19 10.17 -6.27 -23.95
N LEU A 20 10.09 -5.49 -25.04
CA LEU A 20 11.20 -4.68 -25.56
C LEU A 20 11.42 -3.38 -24.79
N TYR A 21 10.40 -2.85 -24.11
CA TYR A 21 10.52 -1.61 -23.34
C TYR A 21 11.63 -1.75 -22.29
N GLN A 22 12.59 -0.82 -22.31
CA GLN A 22 13.67 -0.76 -21.32
C GLN A 22 13.31 0.27 -20.26
N PRO A 23 13.07 -0.15 -19.01
CA PRO A 23 12.83 0.76 -17.91
C PRO A 23 13.99 1.71 -17.70
N GLU A 24 13.68 2.96 -17.37
CA GLU A 24 14.69 3.97 -17.08
C GLU A 24 15.34 3.72 -15.70
N VAL A 25 16.65 3.95 -15.59
CA VAL A 25 17.39 3.85 -14.33
C VAL A 25 17.91 5.24 -13.92
N PRO A 26 17.65 5.71 -12.68
CA PRO A 26 18.15 6.98 -12.19
C PRO A 26 19.68 7.04 -12.22
N PRO A 27 20.29 8.22 -12.53
CA PRO A 27 21.74 8.37 -12.62
C PRO A 27 22.52 7.93 -11.37
N CYS A 28 21.89 7.87 -10.19
CA CYS A 28 22.55 7.42 -8.96
C CYS A 28 22.77 5.90 -8.88
N LEU A 29 22.08 5.11 -9.71
CA LEU A 29 22.23 3.64 -9.78
C LEU A 29 22.89 3.18 -11.09
N GLN A 30 23.30 4.12 -11.95
CA GLN A 30 23.94 3.78 -13.22
C GLN A 30 25.43 3.46 -13.02
N GLY A 31 25.89 2.43 -13.72
CA GLY A 31 27.27 1.94 -13.67
C GLY A 31 27.51 0.97 -12.50
N THR A 32 28.77 0.60 -12.29
CA THR A 32 29.17 -0.36 -11.25
C THR A 32 29.62 0.30 -9.94
N THR A 33 29.89 1.61 -9.96
CA THR A 33 30.39 2.35 -8.80
C THR A 33 29.28 3.20 -8.20
N VAL A 34 28.57 2.63 -7.22
CA VAL A 34 27.55 3.34 -6.43
C VAL A 34 28.10 3.63 -5.04
N ARG A 35 27.85 4.86 -4.57
CA ARG A 35 28.22 5.29 -3.22
C ARG A 35 27.03 5.18 -2.28
N VAL A 36 27.30 4.78 -1.05
CA VAL A 36 26.32 4.75 0.03
C VAL A 36 26.64 5.86 1.01
N GLU A 37 25.70 6.77 1.17
CA GLU A 37 25.73 7.79 2.23
C GLU A 37 24.77 7.36 3.32
N PHE A 38 25.28 7.25 4.55
CA PHE A 38 24.46 7.00 5.73
C PHE A 38 23.98 8.33 6.30
N GLY A 39 22.67 8.50 6.36
CA GLY A 39 22.04 9.63 7.04
C GLY A 39 21.93 9.41 8.54
N ASP A 40 21.03 10.15 9.17
CA ASP A 40 20.78 10.07 10.60
C ASP A 40 20.19 8.70 11.01
N ALA A 41 20.47 8.30 12.25
CA ALA A 41 19.81 7.17 12.90
C ALA A 41 18.29 7.38 12.91
N THR A 42 17.55 6.36 12.51
CA THR A 42 16.09 6.44 12.48
C THR A 42 15.48 6.19 13.85
N THR A 43 14.29 6.73 14.06
CA THR A 43 13.41 6.37 15.18
C THR A 43 12.13 5.72 14.65
N ALA A 44 11.29 5.21 15.55
CA ALA A 44 10.00 4.65 15.20
C ALA A 44 9.08 5.72 14.60
N ALA A 45 8.11 5.29 13.79
CA ALA A 45 7.11 6.20 13.21
C ALA A 45 6.30 6.95 14.29
N ASP A 46 6.09 6.34 15.45
CA ASP A 46 5.56 6.98 16.66
C ASP A 46 6.58 6.84 17.80
N LEU A 47 7.01 7.98 18.36
CA LEU A 47 7.94 8.04 19.49
C LEU A 47 7.41 7.32 20.74
N ALA A 48 6.08 7.27 20.92
CA ALA A 48 5.46 6.57 22.04
C ALA A 48 5.65 5.05 21.98
N ASP A 49 5.94 4.50 20.80
CA ASP A 49 6.13 3.07 20.57
C ASP A 49 7.61 2.68 20.45
N ALA A 50 8.51 3.66 20.37
CA ALA A 50 9.94 3.48 20.17
C ALA A 50 10.55 2.44 21.14
N HIS A 51 10.24 2.55 22.44
CA HIS A 51 10.76 1.62 23.45
C HIS A 51 10.30 0.17 23.22
N THR A 52 9.02 -0.04 22.87
CA THR A 52 8.47 -1.36 22.61
C THR A 52 9.08 -1.98 21.36
N ILE A 53 9.24 -1.18 20.29
CA ILE A 53 9.85 -1.63 19.04
C ILE A 53 11.32 -1.96 19.27
N ALA A 54 12.08 -1.09 19.95
CA ALA A 54 13.49 -1.32 20.27
C ALA A 54 13.69 -2.60 21.09
N ARG A 55 12.77 -2.91 22.02
CA ARG A 55 12.81 -4.15 22.80
C ARG A 55 12.52 -5.39 21.95
N SER A 56 11.64 -5.29 20.95
CA SER A 56 11.31 -6.41 20.05
C SER A 56 12.32 -6.58 18.91
N PHE A 57 13.06 -5.52 18.57
CA PHE A 57 14.02 -5.48 17.45
C PHE A 57 15.40 -4.96 17.88
N PRO A 58 16.06 -5.57 18.89
CA PRO A 58 17.33 -5.07 19.41
C PRO A 58 18.48 -5.03 18.39
N HIS A 59 18.44 -5.83 17.33
CA HIS A 59 19.50 -5.90 16.32
C HIS A 59 19.25 -5.00 15.09
N THR A 60 18.01 -4.62 14.82
CA THR A 60 17.62 -3.85 13.62
C THR A 60 16.97 -2.50 13.91
N TYR A 61 16.69 -2.18 15.18
CA TYR A 61 16.20 -0.85 15.56
C TYR A 61 17.31 0.21 15.54
N GLY A 62 16.95 1.46 15.21
CA GLY A 62 17.85 2.62 15.29
C GLY A 62 18.88 2.72 14.15
N GLN A 63 18.79 1.85 13.15
CA GLN A 63 19.66 1.87 11.98
C GLN A 63 19.51 3.18 11.18
N PRO A 64 20.58 3.66 10.52
CA PRO A 64 20.54 4.90 9.74
C PRO A 64 19.77 4.75 8.44
N LEU A 65 19.31 5.86 7.87
CA LEU A 65 18.88 5.87 6.46
C LEU A 65 20.09 5.66 5.55
N ALA A 66 19.89 4.98 4.42
CA ALA A 66 20.90 4.86 3.38
C ALA A 66 20.46 5.57 2.11
N HIS A 67 21.36 6.35 1.51
CA HIS A 67 21.16 7.02 0.24
C HIS A 67 22.18 6.53 -0.79
N PHE A 68 21.69 6.23 -1.98
CA PHE A 68 22.53 5.77 -3.08
C PHE A 68 22.83 6.94 -4.01
N LEU A 69 24.11 7.18 -4.24
CA LEU A 69 24.63 8.30 -5.01
C LEU A 69 25.56 7.82 -6.12
N ARG A 70 25.58 8.59 -7.22
CA ARG A 70 26.52 8.36 -8.33
C ARG A 70 27.98 8.48 -7.87
N ALA A 71 28.89 7.77 -8.53
CA ALA A 71 30.33 7.83 -8.27
C ALA A 71 30.93 9.26 -8.25
N THR A 72 30.40 10.17 -9.07
CA THR A 72 30.88 11.55 -9.20
C THR A 72 30.35 12.50 -8.11
N ALA A 73 29.49 12.02 -7.21
CA ALA A 73 29.01 12.82 -6.09
C ALA A 73 30.16 13.07 -5.10
N LYS A 74 30.51 14.34 -4.89
CA LYS A 74 31.54 14.75 -3.91
C LYS A 74 30.90 14.83 -2.51
N VAL A 75 30.73 13.68 -1.86
CA VAL A 75 30.27 13.58 -0.47
C VAL A 75 31.42 13.07 0.40
N PRO A 76 31.82 13.79 1.47
CA PRO A 76 32.99 13.47 2.29
C PRO A 76 32.94 12.09 2.94
N ASP A 77 31.75 11.66 3.38
CA ASP A 77 31.56 10.47 4.23
C ASP A 77 30.89 9.29 3.50
N ALA A 78 30.72 9.38 2.17
CA ALA A 78 30.07 8.33 1.40
C ALA A 78 31.01 7.16 1.15
N GLN A 79 30.58 5.96 1.55
CA GLN A 79 31.32 4.72 1.31
C GLN A 79 31.21 4.33 -0.16
N ILE A 80 32.34 4.01 -0.79
CA ILE A 80 32.38 3.51 -2.17
C ILE A 80 32.43 1.99 -2.11
N ILE A 81 31.44 1.33 -2.71
CA ILE A 81 31.48 -0.12 -2.90
C ILE A 81 32.37 -0.39 -4.12
N THR A 82 33.60 -0.84 -3.88
CA THR A 82 34.59 -1.15 -4.93
C THR A 82 34.74 -2.64 -5.19
N GLU A 83 34.36 -3.47 -4.21
CA GLU A 83 34.43 -4.92 -4.31
C GLU A 83 33.03 -5.49 -4.51
N HIS A 84 32.88 -6.35 -5.51
CA HIS A 84 31.62 -7.03 -5.83
C HIS A 84 31.87 -8.54 -5.81
N PRO A 85 32.04 -9.16 -4.63
CA PRO A 85 32.21 -10.61 -4.56
C PRO A 85 30.97 -11.33 -5.12
N PRO A 86 31.10 -12.58 -5.61
CA PRO A 86 29.95 -13.37 -6.01
C PRO A 86 29.01 -13.57 -4.82
N ILE A 87 27.74 -13.22 -4.98
CA ILE A 87 26.68 -13.39 -3.99
C ILE A 87 25.52 -14.24 -4.53
N ARG A 88 24.84 -14.93 -3.61
CA ARG A 88 23.64 -15.73 -3.86
C ARG A 88 22.44 -15.06 -3.21
N VAL A 89 21.44 -14.72 -4.01
CA VAL A 89 20.25 -14.00 -3.55
C VAL A 89 19.02 -14.84 -3.79
N GLY A 90 18.20 -15.02 -2.75
CA GLY A 90 16.85 -15.58 -2.87
C GLY A 90 15.81 -14.49 -3.07
N VAL A 91 14.78 -14.72 -3.86
CA VAL A 91 13.65 -13.81 -4.05
C VAL A 91 12.31 -14.55 -3.96
N VAL A 92 11.34 -13.93 -3.29
CA VAL A 92 10.01 -14.53 -3.06
C VAL A 92 8.89 -13.51 -3.22
N PHE A 93 7.81 -13.93 -3.89
CA PHE A 93 6.56 -13.18 -3.93
C PHE A 93 5.66 -13.56 -2.74
N CYS A 94 5.34 -12.58 -1.90
CA CYS A 94 4.45 -12.75 -0.76
C CYS A 94 3.19 -11.87 -0.93
N GLY A 95 2.02 -12.46 -0.68
CA GLY A 95 0.74 -11.76 -0.68
C GLY A 95 -0.05 -11.85 -2.00
N ARG A 96 -0.88 -10.83 -2.25
CA ARG A 96 -1.71 -10.74 -3.46
C ARG A 96 -0.88 -10.16 -4.60
N GLN A 97 -1.04 -10.69 -5.81
CA GLN A 97 -0.30 -10.20 -6.98
C GLN A 97 -0.61 -8.73 -7.31
N SER A 98 0.39 -8.03 -7.83
CA SER A 98 0.34 -6.63 -8.25
C SER A 98 1.11 -6.46 -9.57
N PRO A 99 0.60 -5.69 -10.55
CA PRO A 99 1.36 -5.38 -11.77
C PRO A 99 2.73 -4.78 -11.45
N GLY A 100 3.77 -5.22 -12.17
CA GLY A 100 5.15 -4.74 -11.98
C GLY A 100 6.04 -5.63 -11.09
N GLY A 101 5.51 -6.65 -10.41
CA GLY A 101 6.35 -7.54 -9.58
C GLY A 101 7.47 -8.25 -10.34
N HIS A 102 7.21 -8.70 -11.58
CA HIS A 102 8.25 -9.29 -12.43
C HIS A 102 9.40 -8.30 -12.73
N ASN A 103 9.10 -7.00 -12.84
CA ASN A 103 10.10 -5.98 -13.10
C ASN A 103 11.05 -5.77 -11.91
N VAL A 104 10.61 -6.03 -10.67
CA VAL A 104 11.51 -6.06 -9.50
C VAL A 104 12.56 -7.16 -9.64
N ILE A 105 12.12 -8.38 -9.99
CA ILE A 105 13.02 -9.52 -10.20
C ILE A 105 13.97 -9.22 -11.36
N TRP A 106 13.46 -8.64 -12.46
CA TRP A 106 14.29 -8.26 -13.60
C TRP A 106 15.34 -7.20 -13.24
N GLY A 107 14.95 -6.16 -12.49
CA GLY A 107 15.87 -5.13 -12.01
C GLY A 107 16.96 -5.71 -11.11
N LEU A 108 16.59 -6.58 -10.18
CA LEU A 108 17.51 -7.28 -9.28
C LEU A 108 18.48 -8.20 -10.05
N HIS A 109 17.96 -9.03 -10.96
CA HIS A 109 18.77 -9.90 -11.81
C HIS A 109 19.79 -9.10 -12.61
N ASN A 110 19.34 -8.02 -13.25
CA ASN A 110 20.20 -7.17 -14.07
C ASN A 110 21.29 -6.50 -13.23
N ALA A 111 20.94 -5.92 -12.07
CA ALA A 111 21.90 -5.32 -11.15
C ALA A 111 22.94 -6.32 -10.67
N LEU A 112 22.51 -7.54 -10.28
CA LEU A 112 23.41 -8.63 -9.89
C LEU A 112 24.40 -8.96 -11.01
N LYS A 113 23.93 -9.17 -12.24
CA LYS A 113 24.79 -9.56 -13.37
C LYS A 113 25.73 -8.44 -13.83
N ILE A 114 25.31 -7.18 -13.78
CA ILE A 114 26.16 -6.02 -14.12
C ILE A 114 27.37 -5.93 -13.19
N HIS A 115 27.18 -6.16 -11.89
CA HIS A 115 28.24 -5.96 -10.91
C HIS A 115 29.14 -7.18 -10.74
N ASN A 116 28.59 -8.39 -10.83
CA ASN A 116 29.38 -9.62 -10.94
C ASN A 116 28.59 -10.70 -11.70
N PRO A 117 29.07 -11.15 -12.89
CA PRO A 117 28.39 -12.17 -13.70
C PRO A 117 28.16 -13.51 -12.97
N ASN A 118 29.00 -13.82 -11.97
CA ASN A 118 28.93 -15.04 -11.16
C ASN A 118 27.86 -14.98 -10.05
N ASN A 119 27.16 -13.86 -9.89
CA ASN A 119 26.03 -13.75 -8.97
C ASN A 119 24.90 -14.69 -9.37
N ILE A 120 24.22 -15.27 -8.39
CA ILE A 120 23.12 -16.22 -8.60
C ILE A 120 21.85 -15.69 -7.96
N LEU A 121 20.76 -15.70 -8.72
CA LEU A 121 19.42 -15.32 -8.25
C LEU A 121 18.51 -16.55 -8.24
N LEU A 122 17.98 -16.91 -7.08
CA LEU A 122 17.06 -18.04 -6.89
C LEU A 122 15.67 -17.51 -6.56
N GLY A 123 14.67 -17.84 -7.39
CA GLY A 123 13.27 -17.56 -7.12
C GLY A 123 12.59 -18.71 -6.37
N PHE A 124 11.91 -18.42 -5.26
CA PHE A 124 11.16 -19.42 -4.50
C PHE A 124 9.77 -19.67 -5.08
N LEU A 125 9.45 -20.94 -5.35
CA LEU A 125 8.25 -21.36 -6.07
C LEU A 125 7.03 -21.51 -5.15
N GLY A 126 5.95 -20.81 -5.45
CA GLY A 126 4.72 -20.82 -4.66
C GLY A 126 4.78 -19.91 -3.44
N GLY A 127 5.61 -18.86 -3.46
CA GLY A 127 5.75 -17.92 -2.35
C GLY A 127 6.44 -18.51 -1.12
N SER A 128 5.98 -18.13 0.08
CA SER A 128 6.54 -18.56 1.38
C SER A 128 6.60 -20.08 1.55
N GLU A 129 5.63 -20.83 1.02
CA GLU A 129 5.66 -22.30 1.08
C GLU A 129 6.84 -22.88 0.29
N GLY A 130 7.18 -22.26 -0.84
CA GLY A 130 8.39 -22.58 -1.60
C GLY A 130 9.68 -22.27 -0.85
N LEU A 131 9.68 -21.16 -0.11
CA LEU A 131 10.79 -20.79 0.76
C LEU A 131 11.00 -21.85 1.84
N PHE A 132 9.95 -22.28 2.54
CA PHE A 132 10.06 -23.30 3.60
C PHE A 132 10.45 -24.68 3.05
N ALA A 133 9.95 -25.03 1.87
CA ALA A 133 10.21 -26.31 1.22
C ALA A 133 11.49 -26.33 0.37
N GLN A 134 12.26 -25.23 0.32
CA GLN A 134 13.45 -25.06 -0.51
C GLN A 134 13.20 -25.33 -2.01
N LYS A 135 11.99 -25.04 -2.50
CA LYS A 135 11.64 -25.20 -3.92
C LYS A 135 12.03 -23.94 -4.67
N THR A 136 13.12 -24.03 -5.43
CA THR A 136 13.71 -22.89 -6.13
C THR A 136 13.81 -23.10 -7.63
N LEU A 137 13.78 -21.98 -8.36
CA LEU A 137 14.13 -21.86 -9.77
C LEU A 137 15.27 -20.85 -9.90
N GLU A 138 16.35 -21.17 -10.61
CA GLU A 138 17.37 -20.18 -10.94
C GLU A 138 16.85 -19.21 -11.99
N ILE A 139 16.95 -17.91 -11.71
CA ILE A 139 16.49 -16.85 -12.60
C ILE A 139 17.61 -16.53 -13.59
N THR A 140 17.36 -16.82 -14.87
CA THR A 140 18.26 -16.53 -15.99
C THR A 140 17.59 -15.56 -16.98
N ASP A 141 18.37 -15.04 -17.93
CA ASP A 141 17.82 -14.18 -18.99
C ASP A 141 16.79 -14.92 -19.86
N ASP A 142 16.98 -16.22 -20.08
CA ASP A 142 16.03 -17.07 -20.81
C ASP A 142 14.72 -17.23 -20.06
N VAL A 143 14.79 -17.50 -18.75
CA VAL A 143 13.62 -17.56 -17.86
C VAL A 143 12.88 -16.23 -17.88
N LEU A 144 13.58 -15.10 -17.79
CA LEU A 144 12.96 -13.76 -17.76
C LEU A 144 12.45 -13.27 -19.12
N SER A 145 12.90 -13.85 -20.24
CA SER A 145 12.66 -13.35 -21.60
C SER A 145 11.19 -13.01 -21.88
N THR A 146 10.27 -13.84 -21.40
CA THR A 146 8.83 -13.69 -21.61
C THR A 146 8.08 -12.99 -20.47
N TYR A 147 8.76 -12.67 -19.36
CA TYR A 147 8.17 -12.05 -18.17
C TYR A 147 8.50 -10.56 -18.01
N LYS A 148 9.46 -10.04 -18.80
CA LYS A 148 9.80 -8.61 -18.84
C LYS A 148 8.56 -7.77 -19.18
N ASN A 149 8.25 -6.79 -18.32
CA ASN A 149 7.12 -5.87 -18.47
C ASN A 149 5.75 -6.56 -18.55
N GLN A 150 5.61 -7.77 -18.01
CA GLN A 150 4.33 -8.48 -17.92
C GLN A 150 3.69 -8.31 -16.53
N GLY A 151 2.36 -8.43 -16.49
CA GLY A 151 1.60 -8.53 -15.24
C GLY A 151 1.69 -9.91 -14.60
N GLY A 152 1.00 -10.11 -13.48
CA GLY A 152 0.96 -11.39 -12.77
C GLY A 152 2.21 -11.68 -11.93
N TYR A 153 2.15 -12.77 -11.15
CA TYR A 153 3.25 -13.36 -10.36
C TYR A 153 3.52 -14.81 -10.80
N ASP A 154 3.06 -15.17 -11.99
CA ASP A 154 3.08 -16.51 -12.57
C ASP A 154 4.47 -17.02 -12.94
N LEU A 155 5.51 -16.17 -12.85
CA LEU A 155 6.91 -16.61 -12.93
C LEU A 155 7.27 -17.59 -11.80
N LEU A 156 6.88 -17.26 -10.57
CA LEU A 156 7.22 -18.04 -9.36
C LEU A 156 5.99 -18.55 -8.61
N GLY A 157 4.80 -18.01 -8.86
CA GLY A 157 3.65 -18.19 -7.99
C GLY A 157 3.74 -17.33 -6.73
N ARG A 158 2.72 -17.45 -5.86
CA ARG A 158 2.59 -16.62 -4.65
C ARG A 158 1.84 -17.35 -3.54
N THR A 159 2.02 -16.92 -2.30
CA THR A 159 1.18 -17.30 -1.16
C THR A 159 0.40 -16.12 -0.61
N LYS A 160 -0.74 -16.39 0.03
CA LYS A 160 -1.52 -15.38 0.77
C LYS A 160 -1.08 -15.29 2.24
N ASP A 161 -0.42 -16.32 2.73
CA ASP A 161 -0.11 -16.52 4.14
C ASP A 161 1.06 -15.68 4.63
N GLN A 162 1.15 -15.57 5.96
CA GLN A 162 2.16 -14.79 6.67
C GLN A 162 3.16 -15.73 7.33
N ILE A 163 4.39 -15.24 7.49
CA ILE A 163 5.49 -15.97 8.13
C ILE A 163 5.50 -15.57 9.61
N ARG A 164 4.73 -16.28 10.45
CA ARG A 164 4.49 -15.88 11.84
C ARG A 164 4.85 -16.93 12.88
N THR A 165 4.66 -18.21 12.57
CA THR A 165 4.92 -19.24 13.58
C THR A 165 6.42 -19.47 13.71
N THR A 166 6.84 -19.91 14.90
CA THR A 166 8.24 -20.24 15.17
C THR A 166 8.74 -21.28 14.16
N GLU A 167 7.89 -22.24 13.80
CA GLU A 167 8.20 -23.28 12.81
C GLU A 167 8.45 -22.68 11.41
N GLN A 168 7.60 -21.76 10.97
CA GLN A 168 7.76 -21.09 9.67
C GLN A 168 9.02 -20.22 9.62
N VAL A 169 9.28 -19.44 10.68
CA VAL A 169 10.48 -18.60 10.80
C VAL A 169 11.74 -19.47 10.79
N ASN A 170 11.74 -20.57 11.56
CA ASN A 170 12.86 -21.51 11.57
C ASN A 170 13.05 -22.20 10.22
N ALA A 171 11.97 -22.56 9.51
CA ALA A 171 12.06 -23.14 8.17
C ALA A 171 12.68 -22.17 7.17
N ALA A 172 12.30 -20.88 7.22
CA ALA A 172 12.93 -19.85 6.39
C ALA A 172 14.43 -19.67 6.71
N LEU A 173 14.80 -19.67 8.00
CA LEU A 173 16.19 -19.59 8.46
C LEU A 173 17.02 -20.78 7.96
N THR A 174 16.52 -22.00 8.13
CA THR A 174 17.17 -23.23 7.66
C THR A 174 17.36 -23.19 6.16
N SER A 175 16.32 -22.81 5.41
CA SER A 175 16.39 -22.72 3.94
C SER A 175 17.44 -21.73 3.46
N CYS A 176 17.57 -20.57 4.11
CA CYS A 176 18.60 -19.58 3.77
C CYS A 176 20.03 -20.09 4.05
N LYS A 177 20.21 -20.83 5.15
CA LYS A 177 21.50 -21.45 5.51
C LYS A 177 21.88 -22.57 4.55
N ASP A 178 20.96 -23.48 4.25
CA ASP A 178 21.18 -24.64 3.40
C ASP A 178 21.51 -24.23 1.96
N LEU A 179 20.80 -23.23 1.44
CA LEU A 179 21.04 -22.68 0.10
C LEU A 179 22.20 -21.69 0.03
N LYS A 180 22.83 -21.40 1.18
CA LYS A 180 23.95 -20.44 1.36
C LYS A 180 23.64 -19.08 0.76
N LEU A 181 22.50 -18.51 1.13
CA LEU A 181 22.08 -17.20 0.64
C LEU A 181 22.80 -16.08 1.39
N ASP A 182 23.33 -15.12 0.65
CA ASP A 182 23.81 -13.85 1.19
C ASP A 182 22.67 -12.86 1.42
N GLY A 183 21.61 -12.97 0.61
CA GLY A 183 20.43 -12.10 0.69
C GLY A 183 19.11 -12.83 0.44
N LEU A 184 18.05 -12.37 1.10
CA LEU A 184 16.66 -12.76 0.85
C LEU A 184 15.83 -11.50 0.57
N VAL A 185 15.28 -11.40 -0.63
CA VAL A 185 14.42 -10.29 -1.08
C VAL A 185 12.96 -10.72 -1.02
N ILE A 186 12.17 -10.03 -0.19
CA ILE A 186 10.75 -10.29 0.02
C ILE A 186 9.94 -9.21 -0.70
N ILE A 187 9.23 -9.61 -1.75
CA ILE A 187 8.38 -8.72 -2.55
C ILE A 187 6.94 -8.83 -2.05
N GLY A 188 6.38 -7.75 -1.51
CA GLY A 188 4.99 -7.75 -1.05
C GLY A 188 4.54 -6.46 -0.40
N GLY A 189 3.36 -6.52 0.23
CA GLY A 189 2.72 -5.37 0.87
C GLY A 189 3.07 -5.20 2.35
N VAL A 190 2.18 -4.54 3.09
CA VAL A 190 2.31 -4.23 4.53
C VAL A 190 2.67 -5.45 5.39
N THR A 191 1.91 -6.55 5.24
CA THR A 191 2.11 -7.76 6.06
C THR A 191 3.42 -8.45 5.72
N SER A 192 3.74 -8.59 4.43
CA SER A 192 4.97 -9.24 3.97
C SER A 192 6.23 -8.49 4.41
N ASN A 193 6.19 -7.16 4.45
CA ASN A 193 7.31 -6.37 4.95
C ASN A 193 7.41 -6.38 6.48
N THR A 194 6.30 -6.58 7.20
CA THR A 194 6.34 -6.89 8.64
C THR A 194 7.05 -8.23 8.89
N ASP A 195 6.73 -9.25 8.09
CA ASP A 195 7.41 -10.55 8.15
C ASP A 195 8.90 -10.43 7.81
N ALA A 196 9.26 -9.58 6.83
CA ALA A 196 10.64 -9.30 6.48
C ALA A 196 11.46 -8.70 7.63
N ALA A 197 10.88 -7.77 8.40
CA ALA A 197 11.51 -7.23 9.60
C ALA A 197 11.74 -8.33 10.65
N GLN A 198 10.73 -9.16 10.90
CA GLN A 198 10.82 -10.24 11.87
C GLN A 198 11.90 -11.27 11.48
N LEU A 199 11.96 -11.64 10.20
CA LEU A 199 13.00 -12.53 9.68
C LEU A 199 14.39 -11.90 9.80
N ALA A 200 14.54 -10.61 9.46
CA ALA A 200 15.81 -9.90 9.58
C ALA A 200 16.35 -9.93 11.02
N GLU A 201 15.47 -9.68 11.99
CA GLU A 201 15.80 -9.69 13.42
C GLU A 201 16.20 -11.10 13.88
N THR A 202 15.39 -12.11 13.57
CA THR A 202 15.67 -13.49 13.96
C THR A 202 16.94 -14.03 13.29
N PHE A 203 17.21 -13.65 12.04
CA PHE A 203 18.43 -14.04 11.34
C PHE A 203 19.67 -13.41 12.00
N ALA A 204 19.57 -12.15 12.42
CA ALA A 204 20.63 -11.47 13.16
C ALA A 204 20.90 -12.12 14.53
N GLU A 205 19.85 -12.42 15.30
CA GLU A 205 19.93 -13.12 16.58
C GLU A 205 20.58 -14.51 16.42
N ALA A 206 20.18 -15.25 15.39
CA ALA A 206 20.72 -16.56 15.04
C ALA A 206 22.10 -16.52 14.34
N LYS A 207 22.72 -15.33 14.23
CA LYS A 207 24.00 -15.07 13.55
C LYS A 207 24.06 -15.64 12.13
N CYS A 208 22.93 -15.62 11.43
CA CYS A 208 22.85 -15.97 10.02
C CYS A 208 23.49 -14.86 9.17
N PRO A 209 24.37 -15.18 8.20
CA PRO A 209 24.96 -14.17 7.34
C PRO A 209 23.94 -13.53 6.38
N THR A 210 22.84 -14.23 6.07
CA THR A 210 21.81 -13.79 5.13
C THR A 210 21.14 -12.49 5.58
N LYS A 211 21.15 -11.48 4.69
CA LYS A 211 20.47 -10.20 4.90
C LYS A 211 19.06 -10.24 4.32
N VAL A 212 18.08 -9.68 5.02
CA VAL A 212 16.68 -9.64 4.56
C VAL A 212 16.33 -8.23 4.08
N VAL A 213 15.75 -8.14 2.88
CA VAL A 213 15.36 -6.89 2.22
C VAL A 213 13.89 -6.93 1.82
N GLY A 214 13.14 -5.89 2.17
CA GLY A 214 11.74 -5.72 1.79
C GLY A 214 11.57 -4.88 0.53
N VAL A 215 10.57 -5.20 -0.29
CA VAL A 215 10.19 -4.39 -1.47
C VAL A 215 8.70 -4.04 -1.43
N PRO A 216 8.33 -2.75 -1.51
CA PRO A 216 6.94 -2.28 -1.34
C PRO A 216 6.10 -2.48 -2.60
N VAL A 217 5.57 -3.70 -2.77
CA VAL A 217 4.73 -4.07 -3.93
C VAL A 217 3.34 -4.47 -3.46
N THR A 218 2.36 -3.59 -3.75
CA THR A 218 0.95 -3.80 -3.42
C THR A 218 0.08 -2.89 -4.28
N LEU A 219 -1.09 -3.39 -4.67
CA LEU A 219 -2.08 -2.64 -5.45
C LEU A 219 -2.86 -1.60 -4.63
N ASN A 220 -2.83 -1.71 -3.30
CA ASN A 220 -3.73 -0.94 -2.44
C ASN A 220 -3.26 0.51 -2.25
N GLY A 221 -2.00 0.84 -2.52
CA GLY A 221 -1.40 2.14 -2.18
C GLY A 221 -1.29 2.39 -0.67
N ASP A 222 -1.41 1.35 0.15
CA ASP A 222 -1.55 1.43 1.61
C ASP A 222 -0.23 1.28 2.38
N LEU A 223 0.87 0.89 1.72
CA LEU A 223 2.22 0.93 2.29
C LEU A 223 2.87 2.27 1.95
N LYS A 224 2.42 3.33 2.63
CA LYS A 224 2.79 4.72 2.38
C LYS A 224 3.18 5.41 3.68
N ASN A 225 4.30 6.12 3.66
CA ASN A 225 4.82 6.86 4.82
C ASN A 225 5.87 7.88 4.37
N HIS A 226 6.58 8.51 5.31
CA HIS A 226 7.61 9.52 5.04
C HIS A 226 8.74 9.05 4.11
N PHE A 227 8.99 7.74 4.00
CA PHE A 227 10.03 7.16 3.15
C PHE A 227 9.48 6.59 1.84
N LEU A 228 8.16 6.42 1.74
CA LEU A 228 7.48 5.75 0.63
C LEU A 228 6.28 6.57 0.16
N GLU A 229 6.44 7.22 -0.99
CA GLU A 229 5.39 8.05 -1.59
C GLU A 229 4.24 7.22 -2.19
N THR A 230 4.55 6.03 -2.72
CA THR A 230 3.57 5.07 -3.27
C THR A 230 4.17 3.66 -3.43
N THR A 231 3.35 2.71 -3.88
CA THR A 231 3.69 1.29 -4.02
C THR A 231 3.59 0.82 -5.47
N VAL A 232 4.40 -0.17 -5.84
CA VAL A 232 4.37 -0.73 -7.20
C VAL A 232 3.03 -1.42 -7.48
N GLY A 233 2.43 -1.03 -8.61
CA GLY A 233 1.18 -1.54 -9.15
C GLY A 233 -0.03 -0.68 -8.82
N PHE A 234 0.08 0.27 -7.89
CA PHE A 234 -1.02 1.19 -7.57
C PHE A 234 -1.44 2.03 -8.78
N ASP A 235 -0.48 2.54 -9.55
CA ASP A 235 -0.75 3.34 -10.76
C ASP A 235 -1.48 2.52 -11.83
N THR A 236 -0.96 1.34 -12.16
CA THR A 236 -1.56 0.45 -13.16
C THR A 236 -3.00 0.10 -12.79
N ILE A 237 -3.23 -0.28 -11.53
CA ILE A 237 -4.55 -0.71 -11.06
C ILE A 237 -5.55 0.43 -11.10
N CYS A 238 -5.16 1.62 -10.66
CA CYS A 238 -6.02 2.79 -10.70
C CYS A 238 -6.38 3.18 -12.14
N LYS A 239 -5.43 3.13 -13.09
CA LYS A 239 -5.71 3.40 -14.51
C LYS A 239 -6.69 2.39 -15.12
N VAL A 240 -6.46 1.09 -14.89
CA VAL A 240 -7.34 0.03 -15.42
C VAL A 240 -8.73 0.11 -14.81
N ASN A 241 -8.84 0.28 -13.49
CA ASN A 241 -10.14 0.44 -12.85
C ASN A 241 -10.85 1.73 -13.30
N SER A 242 -10.13 2.84 -13.44
CA SER A 242 -10.70 4.10 -13.93
C SER A 242 -11.21 3.99 -15.35
N GLN A 243 -10.52 3.25 -16.24
CA GLN A 243 -11.02 2.93 -17.57
C GLN A 243 -12.37 2.20 -17.49
N LEU A 244 -12.46 1.14 -16.68
CA LEU A 244 -13.70 0.36 -16.54
C LEU A 244 -14.83 1.20 -15.94
N ILE A 245 -14.55 1.99 -14.89
CA ILE A 245 -15.53 2.88 -14.27
C ILE A 245 -16.02 3.92 -15.29
N SER A 246 -15.13 4.50 -16.08
CA SER A 246 -15.48 5.52 -17.08
C SER A 246 -16.37 4.96 -18.19
N ASN A 247 -16.15 3.71 -18.58
CA ASN A 247 -17.04 3.02 -19.51
C ASN A 247 -18.44 2.83 -18.90
N VAL A 248 -18.53 2.44 -17.62
CA VAL A 248 -19.80 2.35 -16.89
C VAL A 248 -20.47 3.71 -16.74
N CYS A 249 -19.69 4.78 -16.49
CA CYS A 249 -20.20 6.15 -16.45
C CYS A 249 -20.81 6.56 -17.80
N THR A 250 -20.15 6.22 -18.91
CA THR A 250 -20.65 6.49 -20.26
C THR A 250 -21.93 5.69 -20.55
N ASP A 251 -22.00 4.43 -20.12
CA ASP A 251 -23.20 3.60 -20.23
C ASP A 251 -24.36 4.15 -19.38
N ALA A 252 -24.08 4.63 -18.16
CA ALA A 252 -25.07 5.27 -17.30
C ALA A 252 -25.70 6.50 -17.96
N LEU A 253 -24.88 7.35 -18.61
CA LEU A 253 -25.37 8.47 -19.42
C LEU A 253 -26.20 8.03 -20.61
N SER A 254 -25.82 6.94 -21.27
CA SER A 254 -26.49 6.49 -22.50
C SER A 254 -27.83 5.80 -22.20
N ALA A 255 -27.92 5.10 -21.06
CA ALA A 255 -29.10 4.34 -20.67
C ALA A 255 -30.11 5.15 -19.84
N GLU A 256 -29.66 6.16 -19.09
CA GLU A 256 -30.47 7.08 -18.26
C GLU A 256 -31.47 6.40 -17.29
N LYS A 257 -31.15 5.18 -16.82
CA LYS A 257 -32.10 4.36 -16.03
C LYS A 257 -31.49 3.48 -14.93
N TYR A 258 -30.16 3.49 -14.78
CA TYR A 258 -29.46 2.59 -13.86
C TYR A 258 -28.56 3.37 -12.90
N TYR A 259 -28.55 2.93 -11.64
CA TYR A 259 -27.52 3.30 -10.67
C TYR A 259 -26.52 2.16 -10.53
N TYR A 260 -25.26 2.41 -10.86
CA TYR A 260 -24.20 1.42 -10.81
C TYR A 260 -23.46 1.52 -9.47
N PHE A 261 -23.43 0.41 -8.73
CA PHE A 261 -22.66 0.26 -7.50
C PHE A 261 -21.40 -0.54 -7.82
N ILE A 262 -20.25 0.15 -7.80
CA ILE A 262 -18.97 -0.44 -8.16
C ILE A 262 -18.13 -0.58 -6.90
N ARG A 263 -17.96 -1.81 -6.41
CA ARG A 263 -16.99 -2.11 -5.37
C ARG A 263 -15.58 -2.18 -5.96
N LEU A 264 -14.61 -1.60 -5.26
CA LEU A 264 -13.21 -1.56 -5.65
C LEU A 264 -12.34 -2.28 -4.64
N MET A 265 -11.41 -3.06 -5.18
CA MET A 265 -10.28 -3.64 -4.44
C MET A 265 -9.47 -2.56 -3.71
N GLY A 266 -9.10 -2.80 -2.45
CA GLY A 266 -8.30 -1.84 -1.67
C GLY A 266 -8.01 -2.26 -0.23
N ARG A 267 -8.39 -3.46 0.18
CA ARG A 267 -8.42 -3.92 1.58
C ARG A 267 -9.07 -2.86 2.47
N LYS A 268 -8.34 -2.34 3.47
CA LYS A 268 -8.86 -1.50 4.54
C LYS A 268 -8.83 0.00 4.22
N ALA A 269 -8.06 0.42 3.22
CA ALA A 269 -7.88 1.83 2.89
C ALA A 269 -8.61 2.19 1.59
N SER A 270 -9.07 3.43 1.47
CA SER A 270 -9.84 3.87 0.29
C SER A 270 -9.00 4.51 -0.82
N HIS A 271 -7.67 4.35 -0.82
CA HIS A 271 -6.78 5.01 -1.80
C HIS A 271 -7.14 4.72 -3.26
N VAL A 272 -7.45 3.47 -3.60
CA VAL A 272 -7.86 3.08 -4.95
C VAL A 272 -9.19 3.75 -5.33
N ALA A 273 -10.16 3.79 -4.41
CA ALA A 273 -11.44 4.45 -4.65
C ALA A 273 -11.27 5.96 -4.84
N LEU A 274 -10.46 6.61 -4.00
CA LEU A 274 -10.14 8.04 -4.12
C LEU A 274 -9.49 8.36 -5.47
N GLU A 275 -8.44 7.63 -5.85
CA GLU A 275 -7.74 7.86 -7.11
C GLU A 275 -8.64 7.61 -8.31
N CYS A 276 -9.44 6.53 -8.30
CA CYS A 276 -10.39 6.25 -9.38
C CYS A 276 -11.44 7.35 -9.51
N THR A 277 -11.94 7.90 -8.39
CA THR A 277 -12.88 9.03 -8.42
C THR A 277 -12.26 10.26 -9.05
N LEU A 278 -11.01 10.59 -8.70
CA LEU A 278 -10.29 11.74 -9.27
C LEU A 278 -10.03 11.58 -10.78
N GLN A 279 -9.90 10.35 -11.29
CA GLN A 279 -9.67 10.07 -12.71
C GLN A 279 -10.96 10.00 -13.54
N SER A 280 -12.05 9.45 -12.99
CA SER A 280 -13.28 9.11 -13.74
C SER A 280 -14.51 9.98 -13.42
N HIS A 281 -14.49 10.70 -12.30
CA HIS A 281 -15.55 11.60 -11.84
C HIS A 281 -16.94 10.94 -11.68
N PRO A 282 -17.08 9.78 -11.02
CA PRO A 282 -18.39 9.18 -10.70
C PRO A 282 -19.23 10.14 -9.84
N ASN A 283 -20.55 9.95 -9.78
CA ASN A 283 -21.40 10.87 -9.02
C ASN A 283 -21.14 10.83 -7.51
N MET A 284 -20.78 9.67 -6.98
CA MET A 284 -20.57 9.51 -5.55
C MET A 284 -19.46 8.49 -5.28
N VAL A 285 -18.69 8.75 -4.24
CA VAL A 285 -17.77 7.79 -3.63
C VAL A 285 -17.99 7.81 -2.12
N ILE A 286 -17.99 6.64 -1.49
CA ILE A 286 -18.03 6.51 -0.03
C ILE A 286 -16.65 6.08 0.44
N LEU A 287 -15.97 6.92 1.21
CA LEU A 287 -14.66 6.59 1.78
C LEU A 287 -14.83 5.97 3.17
N GLY A 288 -14.20 4.81 3.41
CA GLY A 288 -14.28 4.14 4.72
C GLY A 288 -13.78 5.02 5.86
N GLU A 289 -12.79 5.86 5.60
CA GLU A 289 -12.21 6.81 6.55
C GLU A 289 -13.25 7.86 7.01
N GLU A 290 -14.08 8.39 6.11
CA GLU A 290 -15.15 9.33 6.46
C GLU A 290 -16.24 8.66 7.32
N VAL A 291 -16.60 7.44 6.93
CA VAL A 291 -17.59 6.60 7.64
C VAL A 291 -17.14 6.32 9.06
N ALA A 292 -15.88 5.93 9.25
CA ALA A 292 -15.32 5.62 10.56
C ALA A 292 -15.23 6.86 11.45
N VAL A 293 -14.74 7.99 10.92
CA VAL A 293 -14.62 9.26 11.67
C VAL A 293 -15.98 9.81 12.07
N SER A 294 -16.96 9.76 11.17
CA SER A 294 -18.31 10.27 11.41
C SER A 294 -19.23 9.26 12.09
N LYS A 295 -18.74 8.05 12.36
CA LYS A 295 -19.48 6.92 12.96
C LYS A 295 -20.80 6.60 12.22
N LEU A 296 -20.79 6.67 10.89
CA LEU A 296 -22.01 6.44 10.10
C LEU A 296 -22.44 4.97 10.19
N THR A 297 -23.75 4.76 10.31
CA THR A 297 -24.40 3.44 10.30
C THR A 297 -24.74 2.97 8.89
N LEU A 298 -25.13 1.71 8.71
CA LEU A 298 -25.70 1.22 7.44
C LEU A 298 -26.93 2.04 7.03
N PHE A 299 -27.73 2.45 8.02
CA PHE A 299 -28.90 3.29 7.78
C PHE A 299 -28.51 4.67 7.26
N ASP A 300 -27.52 5.33 7.87
CA ASP A 300 -27.05 6.65 7.43
C ASP A 300 -26.52 6.61 5.99
N LEU A 301 -25.72 5.59 5.66
CA LEU A 301 -25.19 5.41 4.31
C LEU A 301 -26.31 5.15 3.29
N THR A 302 -27.28 4.30 3.64
CA THR A 302 -28.46 4.04 2.80
C THR A 302 -29.22 5.33 2.54
N LYS A 303 -29.49 6.10 3.59
CA LYS A 303 -30.20 7.38 3.50
C LYS A 303 -29.43 8.39 2.64
N GLN A 304 -28.12 8.52 2.84
CA GLN A 304 -27.26 9.42 2.06
C GLN A 304 -27.34 9.11 0.56
N ILE A 305 -27.31 7.83 0.18
CA ILE A 305 -27.44 7.41 -1.21
C ILE A 305 -28.86 7.69 -1.74
N CYS A 306 -29.90 7.39 -0.96
CA CYS A 306 -31.28 7.67 -1.36
C CYS A 306 -31.54 9.18 -1.55
N ASP A 307 -30.97 10.02 -0.69
CA ASP A 307 -31.06 11.48 -0.78
C ASP A 307 -30.38 12.00 -2.05
N ALA A 308 -29.21 11.44 -2.39
CA ALA A 308 -28.51 11.70 -3.66
C ALA A 308 -29.35 11.30 -4.89
N VAL A 309 -29.92 10.08 -4.89
CA VAL A 309 -30.80 9.59 -5.96
C VAL A 309 -32.01 10.50 -6.13
N GLN A 310 -32.63 10.92 -5.02
CA GLN A 310 -33.78 11.80 -5.02
C GLN A 310 -33.43 13.21 -5.54
N ALA A 311 -32.30 13.78 -5.12
CA ALA A 311 -31.84 15.09 -5.60
C ALA A 311 -31.57 15.09 -7.11
N ARG A 312 -30.97 14.01 -7.64
CA ARG A 312 -30.77 13.84 -9.09
C ARG A 312 -32.08 13.66 -9.84
N ALA A 313 -33.03 12.90 -9.29
CA ALA A 313 -34.35 12.72 -9.89
C ALA A 313 -35.15 14.04 -9.97
N GLN A 314 -34.92 15.00 -9.08
CA GLN A 314 -35.50 16.36 -9.18
C GLN A 314 -34.97 17.15 -10.39
N GLN A 315 -33.86 16.72 -11.00
CA GLN A 315 -33.31 17.25 -12.25
C GLN A 315 -33.55 16.31 -13.43
N ASP A 316 -34.53 15.41 -13.33
CA ASP A 316 -34.83 14.37 -14.32
C ASP A 316 -33.67 13.41 -14.64
N LYS A 317 -32.70 13.27 -13.72
CA LYS A 317 -31.60 12.31 -13.82
C LYS A 317 -31.91 11.05 -13.01
N TYR A 318 -32.08 9.94 -13.70
CA TYR A 318 -32.47 8.64 -13.12
C TYR A 318 -31.35 7.59 -13.19
N HIS A 319 -30.12 8.05 -13.39
CA HIS A 319 -28.90 7.25 -13.46
C HIS A 319 -27.80 7.82 -12.57
N GLY A 320 -26.81 6.98 -12.26
CA GLY A 320 -25.59 7.42 -11.62
C GLY A 320 -24.60 6.30 -11.36
N VAL A 321 -23.39 6.65 -10.92
CA VAL A 321 -22.32 5.72 -10.57
C VAL A 321 -21.82 6.03 -9.17
N ILE A 322 -21.76 4.98 -8.34
CA ILE A 322 -21.37 5.03 -6.93
C ILE A 322 -20.19 4.09 -6.71
N LEU A 323 -19.08 4.62 -6.20
CA LEU A 323 -17.88 3.84 -5.89
C LEU A 323 -17.81 3.49 -4.40
N LEU A 324 -17.46 2.25 -4.11
CA LEU A 324 -17.35 1.72 -2.75
C LEU A 324 -16.02 0.97 -2.58
N PRO A 325 -15.20 1.25 -1.55
CA PRO A 325 -14.04 0.43 -1.24
C PRO A 325 -14.47 -0.90 -0.63
N GLU A 326 -13.77 -2.00 -0.92
CA GLU A 326 -14.12 -3.33 -0.37
C GLU A 326 -14.06 -3.41 1.16
N GLY A 327 -13.22 -2.57 1.80
CA GLY A 327 -13.11 -2.47 3.25
C GLY A 327 -14.15 -1.59 3.93
N LEU A 328 -15.10 -1.03 3.18
CA LEU A 328 -16.16 -0.18 3.74
C LEU A 328 -16.89 -0.87 4.90
N ILE A 329 -17.11 -2.19 4.79
CA ILE A 329 -17.82 -2.96 5.81
C ILE A 329 -17.11 -2.98 7.18
N GLU A 330 -15.78 -2.96 7.21
CA GLU A 330 -14.98 -2.86 8.45
C GLU A 330 -14.91 -1.43 8.98
N SER A 331 -15.31 -0.43 8.18
CA SER A 331 -15.31 0.98 8.57
C SER A 331 -16.62 1.42 9.22
N ILE A 332 -17.70 0.66 9.00
CA ILE A 332 -19.01 0.89 9.63
C ILE A 332 -18.94 0.34 11.07
N PRO A 333 -19.01 1.19 12.12
CA PRO A 333 -18.73 0.76 13.50
C PRO A 333 -19.61 -0.40 13.95
N GLU A 334 -20.88 -0.37 13.56
CA GLU A 334 -21.86 -1.37 13.95
C GLU A 334 -21.57 -2.75 13.34
N VAL A 335 -21.20 -2.79 12.06
CA VAL A 335 -20.86 -4.04 11.38
C VAL A 335 -19.49 -4.55 11.81
N TYR A 336 -18.54 -3.64 12.08
CA TYR A 336 -17.23 -4.01 12.62
C TYR A 336 -17.35 -4.70 13.99
N ALA A 337 -18.19 -4.17 14.89
CA ALA A 337 -18.45 -4.78 16.18
C ALA A 337 -19.04 -6.20 16.03
N LEU A 338 -20.04 -6.35 15.15
CA LEU A 338 -20.64 -7.65 14.81
C LEU A 338 -19.58 -8.64 14.28
N LEU A 339 -18.74 -8.21 13.33
CA LEU A 339 -17.65 -9.03 12.79
C LEU A 339 -16.67 -9.50 13.87
N LYS A 340 -16.33 -8.63 14.83
CA LYS A 340 -15.44 -8.99 15.93
C LYS A 340 -16.05 -10.03 16.86
N GLU A 341 -17.35 -9.91 17.15
CA GLU A 341 -18.07 -10.89 17.95
C GLU A 341 -18.14 -12.25 17.24
N ILE A 342 -18.54 -12.27 15.95
CA ILE A 342 -18.57 -13.48 15.12
C ILE A 342 -17.20 -14.15 15.08
N HIS A 343 -16.13 -13.40 14.79
CA HIS A 343 -14.77 -13.95 14.74
C HIS A 343 -14.32 -14.48 16.10
N GLY A 344 -14.71 -13.84 17.20
CA GLY A 344 -14.44 -14.33 18.56
C GLY A 344 -15.08 -15.71 18.80
N LEU A 345 -16.34 -15.88 18.43
CA LEU A 345 -17.08 -17.14 18.56
C LEU A 345 -16.52 -18.23 17.63
N LEU A 346 -16.18 -17.90 16.38
CA LEU A 346 -15.54 -18.84 15.45
C LEU A 346 -14.21 -19.36 16.00
N LYS A 347 -13.40 -18.49 16.62
CA LYS A 347 -12.12 -18.87 17.25
C LYS A 347 -12.30 -19.78 18.46
N GLN A 348 -13.43 -19.68 19.15
CA GLN A 348 -13.80 -20.58 20.24
C GLN A 348 -14.34 -21.94 19.74
N GLY A 349 -14.42 -22.15 18.42
CA GLY A 349 -14.91 -23.39 17.81
C GLY A 349 -16.43 -23.48 17.75
N VAL A 350 -17.15 -22.37 17.93
CA VAL A 350 -18.60 -22.33 17.77
C VAL A 350 -18.96 -22.60 16.31
N ASN A 351 -19.86 -23.55 16.07
CA ASN A 351 -20.34 -23.86 14.74
C ASN A 351 -21.04 -22.61 14.12
N PRO A 352 -20.70 -22.20 12.89
CA PRO A 352 -21.33 -21.07 12.20
C PRO A 352 -22.85 -21.01 12.29
N ASP A 353 -23.55 -22.15 12.23
CA ASP A 353 -25.00 -22.23 12.27
C ASP A 353 -25.61 -21.87 13.64
N LYS A 354 -24.80 -21.91 14.70
CA LYS A 354 -25.21 -21.61 16.09
C LYS A 354 -24.76 -20.23 16.56
N ILE A 355 -24.00 -19.49 15.74
CA ILE A 355 -23.44 -18.20 16.13
C ILE A 355 -24.54 -17.20 16.47
N SER A 356 -25.62 -17.14 15.70
CA SER A 356 -26.73 -16.19 15.93
C SER A 356 -27.38 -16.30 17.32
N LEU A 357 -27.31 -17.47 17.96
CA LEU A 357 -27.85 -17.73 19.31
C LEU A 357 -26.93 -17.24 20.44
N GLN A 358 -25.65 -16.99 20.13
CA GLN A 358 -24.63 -16.58 21.10
C GLN A 358 -24.17 -15.13 20.91
N LEU A 359 -24.72 -14.43 19.92
CA LEU A 359 -24.50 -13.01 19.73
C LEU A 359 -25.20 -12.20 20.83
N SER A 360 -24.58 -11.08 21.19
CA SER A 360 -25.17 -10.04 22.01
C SER A 360 -26.51 -9.56 21.40
N PRO A 361 -27.47 -9.07 22.21
CA PRO A 361 -28.80 -8.71 21.71
C PRO A 361 -28.76 -7.72 20.54
N TRP A 362 -27.84 -6.75 20.61
CA TRP A 362 -27.69 -5.74 19.58
C TRP A 362 -27.02 -6.29 18.31
N ALA A 363 -25.97 -7.11 18.44
CA ALA A 363 -25.35 -7.79 17.30
C ALA A 363 -26.30 -8.80 16.63
N SER A 364 -27.11 -9.51 17.41
CA SER A 364 -28.14 -10.42 16.92
C SER A 364 -29.21 -9.67 16.12
N ALA A 365 -29.70 -8.54 16.61
CA ALA A 365 -30.66 -7.70 15.88
C ALA A 365 -30.11 -7.20 14.54
N LEU A 366 -28.85 -6.72 14.53
CA LEU A 366 -28.19 -6.32 13.29
C LEU A 366 -27.99 -7.50 12.34
N PHE A 367 -27.52 -8.64 12.86
CA PHE A 367 -27.36 -9.85 12.08
C PHE A 367 -28.68 -10.31 11.46
N GLU A 368 -29.79 -10.20 12.20
CA GLU A 368 -31.12 -10.55 11.69
C GLU A 368 -31.65 -9.60 10.61
N PHE A 369 -31.35 -8.30 10.74
CA PHE A 369 -31.67 -7.28 9.74
C PHE A 369 -30.98 -7.52 8.38
N LEU A 370 -29.77 -8.08 8.39
CA LEU A 370 -28.99 -8.28 7.17
C LEU A 370 -29.62 -9.32 6.22
N PRO A 371 -29.50 -9.16 4.89
CA PRO A 371 -29.97 -10.15 3.93
C PRO A 371 -29.28 -11.52 4.10
N PRO A 372 -29.95 -12.65 3.80
CA PRO A 372 -29.38 -13.99 3.99
C PRO A 372 -28.03 -14.23 3.30
N PHE A 373 -27.79 -13.61 2.13
CA PHE A 373 -26.52 -13.75 1.41
C PHE A 373 -25.35 -13.08 2.15
N ILE A 374 -25.59 -11.93 2.80
CA ILE A 374 -24.58 -11.25 3.64
C ILE A 374 -24.32 -12.03 4.92
N LYS A 375 -25.37 -12.54 5.58
CA LYS A 375 -25.21 -13.37 6.79
C LYS A 375 -24.21 -14.51 6.56
N LYS A 376 -24.36 -15.23 5.44
CA LYS A 376 -23.44 -16.32 5.04
C LYS A 376 -22.00 -15.84 4.82
N GLN A 377 -21.82 -14.67 4.22
CA GLN A 377 -20.49 -14.10 3.93
C GLN A 377 -19.79 -13.63 5.22
N LEU A 378 -20.52 -13.09 6.20
CA LEU A 378 -19.96 -12.68 7.50
C LEU A 378 -19.55 -13.85 8.39
N LEU A 379 -20.13 -15.04 8.18
CA LEU A 379 -19.80 -16.27 8.93
C LEU A 379 -18.55 -16.99 8.42
N LEU A 380 -17.90 -16.49 7.35
CA LEU A 380 -16.66 -17.06 6.86
C LEU A 380 -15.53 -16.87 7.88
N TYR A 381 -14.64 -17.86 7.98
CA TYR A 381 -13.45 -17.75 8.82
C TYR A 381 -12.58 -16.55 8.40
N PRO A 382 -11.99 -15.82 9.37
CA PRO A 382 -11.13 -14.68 9.08
C PRO A 382 -9.88 -15.09 8.27
N GLU A 383 -9.27 -14.11 7.59
CA GLU A 383 -7.94 -14.29 6.98
C GLU A 383 -6.85 -14.47 8.06
N SER A 384 -5.64 -14.87 7.65
CA SER A 384 -4.51 -15.11 8.56
C SER A 384 -4.06 -13.87 9.35
N ASP A 385 -4.48 -12.67 8.95
CA ASP A 385 -4.26 -11.40 9.67
C ASP A 385 -5.42 -10.99 10.59
N ASP A 386 -6.36 -11.91 10.86
CA ASP A 386 -7.60 -11.69 11.63
C ASP A 386 -8.58 -10.68 11.00
N SER A 387 -8.39 -10.31 9.74
CA SER A 387 -9.36 -9.51 8.99
C SER A 387 -10.49 -10.36 8.42
N ALA A 388 -11.64 -9.74 8.16
CA ALA A 388 -12.69 -10.42 7.42
C ALA A 388 -12.23 -10.71 5.98
N GLN A 389 -12.85 -11.69 5.32
CA GLN A 389 -12.61 -11.93 3.89
C GLN A 389 -13.31 -10.86 3.04
N LEU A 390 -12.82 -9.62 3.10
CA LEU A 390 -13.46 -8.42 2.53
C LEU A 390 -13.86 -8.58 1.06
N SER A 391 -13.05 -9.27 0.27
CA SER A 391 -13.34 -9.48 -1.15
C SER A 391 -14.55 -10.40 -1.39
N GLN A 392 -14.92 -11.23 -0.41
CA GLN A 392 -16.10 -12.12 -0.44
C GLN A 392 -17.38 -11.45 0.08
N ILE A 393 -17.27 -10.33 0.81
CA ILE A 393 -18.41 -9.58 1.33
C ILE A 393 -18.91 -8.63 0.24
N GLU A 394 -20.09 -8.92 -0.30
CA GLU A 394 -20.72 -8.20 -1.41
C GLU A 394 -21.40 -6.90 -0.94
N THR A 395 -20.59 -5.98 -0.41
CA THR A 395 -21.03 -4.71 0.19
C THR A 395 -21.81 -3.84 -0.80
N GLU A 396 -21.47 -3.87 -2.09
CA GLU A 396 -22.20 -3.22 -3.18
C GLU A 396 -23.63 -3.74 -3.30
N LYS A 397 -23.83 -5.05 -3.18
CA LYS A 397 -25.15 -5.68 -3.25
C LYS A 397 -25.96 -5.43 -1.99
N LEU A 398 -25.30 -5.42 -0.83
CA LEU A 398 -25.93 -5.03 0.43
C LEU A 398 -26.51 -3.62 0.34
N LEU A 399 -25.68 -2.63 -0.03
CA LEU A 399 -26.13 -1.24 -0.10
C LEU A 399 -27.17 -1.05 -1.21
N ALA A 400 -26.98 -1.65 -2.38
CA ALA A 400 -27.98 -1.61 -3.45
C ALA A 400 -29.35 -2.17 -2.99
N HIS A 401 -29.36 -3.28 -2.26
CA HIS A 401 -30.58 -3.88 -1.72
C HIS A 401 -31.27 -2.98 -0.68
N LEU A 402 -30.50 -2.40 0.24
CA LEU A 402 -31.03 -1.49 1.26
C LEU A 402 -31.60 -0.21 0.62
N VAL A 403 -30.88 0.36 -0.35
CA VAL A 403 -31.32 1.55 -1.10
C VAL A 403 -32.57 1.23 -1.91
N GLU A 404 -32.65 0.10 -2.60
CA GLU A 404 -33.85 -0.28 -3.35
C GLU A 404 -35.08 -0.39 -2.42
N LYS A 405 -34.93 -1.04 -1.26
CA LYS A 405 -36.01 -1.16 -0.27
C LYS A 405 -36.46 0.21 0.25
N GLU A 406 -35.53 1.09 0.57
CA GLU A 406 -35.81 2.45 1.04
C GLU A 406 -36.48 3.31 -0.05
N MET A 407 -35.99 3.24 -1.30
CA MET A 407 -36.59 3.96 -2.42
C MET A 407 -38.03 3.51 -2.72
N ILE A 408 -38.34 2.21 -2.55
CA ILE A 408 -39.70 1.69 -2.65
C ILE A 408 -40.59 2.29 -1.54
N THR A 409 -40.08 2.39 -0.31
CA THR A 409 -40.80 3.03 0.80
C THR A 409 -41.10 4.49 0.49
N ARG A 410 -40.08 5.27 0.07
CA ARG A 410 -40.25 6.69 -0.31
C ARG A 410 -41.23 6.89 -1.48
N MET A 411 -41.26 5.96 -2.43
CA MET A 411 -42.23 5.97 -3.53
C MET A 411 -43.66 5.73 -3.04
N LYS A 412 -43.86 4.80 -2.09
CA LYS A 412 -45.17 4.53 -1.47
C LYS A 412 -45.67 5.71 -0.62
N GLU A 413 -44.76 6.38 0.07
CA GLU A 413 -45.04 7.57 0.89
C GLU A 413 -45.21 8.85 0.06
N GLY A 414 -44.86 8.82 -1.23
CA GLY A 414 -44.96 9.97 -2.13
C GLY A 414 -43.84 11.02 -1.95
N THR A 415 -42.82 10.73 -1.11
CA THR A 415 -41.65 11.59 -0.91
C THR A 415 -40.65 11.51 -2.08
N TYR A 416 -40.69 10.41 -2.83
CA TYR A 416 -39.97 10.25 -4.10
C TYR A 416 -40.94 10.09 -5.28
N LYS A 417 -40.82 10.97 -6.28
CA LYS A 417 -41.68 11.01 -7.48
C LYS A 417 -40.96 10.63 -8.77
N GLY A 418 -39.72 10.13 -8.67
CA GLY A 418 -38.93 9.75 -9.84
C GLY A 418 -39.28 8.37 -10.39
N LYS A 419 -38.50 7.91 -11.37
CA LYS A 419 -38.65 6.56 -11.95
C LYS A 419 -38.29 5.47 -10.94
N LYS A 420 -38.76 4.23 -11.19
CA LYS A 420 -38.35 3.05 -10.42
C LYS A 420 -36.82 2.95 -10.35
N PHE A 421 -36.29 2.86 -9.14
CA PHE A 421 -34.87 2.65 -8.91
C PHE A 421 -34.43 1.26 -9.41
N ASN A 422 -33.37 1.21 -10.19
CA ASN A 422 -32.75 -0.03 -10.66
C ASN A 422 -31.25 0.04 -10.43
N ALA A 423 -30.72 -0.93 -9.67
CA ALA A 423 -29.29 -1.01 -9.37
C ALA A 423 -28.59 -2.08 -10.21
N ILE A 424 -27.36 -1.80 -10.64
CA ILE A 424 -26.44 -2.77 -11.24
C ILE A 424 -25.16 -2.79 -10.40
N CYS A 425 -24.72 -3.98 -10.01
CA CYS A 425 -23.57 -4.15 -9.13
C CYS A 425 -22.35 -4.70 -9.89
N HIS A 426 -21.18 -4.13 -9.64
CA HIS A 426 -19.91 -4.60 -10.15
C HIS A 426 -18.87 -4.70 -9.04
N PHE A 427 -17.93 -5.66 -9.18
CA PHE A 427 -16.73 -5.73 -8.35
C PHE A 427 -15.48 -5.68 -9.24
N PHE A 428 -14.72 -4.60 -9.10
CA PHE A 428 -13.49 -4.35 -9.85
C PHE A 428 -12.25 -4.60 -8.98
N GLY A 429 -11.43 -5.56 -9.41
CA GLY A 429 -10.19 -5.92 -8.72
C GLY A 429 -9.40 -7.01 -9.43
N TYR A 430 -9.96 -8.22 -9.55
CA TYR A 430 -9.24 -9.37 -10.11
C TYR A 430 -8.79 -9.15 -11.56
N GLN A 431 -9.64 -8.53 -12.38
CA GLN A 431 -9.35 -8.17 -13.77
C GLN A 431 -8.20 -7.18 -13.92
N ALA A 432 -7.92 -6.35 -12.91
CA ALA A 432 -6.87 -5.34 -12.97
C ALA A 432 -5.52 -5.89 -12.45
N ARG A 433 -5.53 -6.86 -11.54
CA ARG A 433 -4.30 -7.42 -10.92
C ARG A 433 -3.38 -8.17 -11.87
N GLY A 434 -3.92 -8.68 -12.97
CA GLY A 434 -3.15 -9.35 -14.01
C GLY A 434 -2.76 -8.45 -15.19
N SER A 435 -3.10 -7.16 -15.15
CA SER A 435 -2.85 -6.26 -16.27
C SER A 435 -1.35 -6.02 -16.50
N LEU A 436 -1.01 -5.70 -17.75
CA LEU A 436 0.34 -5.26 -18.09
C LEU A 436 0.65 -3.95 -17.32
N PRO A 437 1.83 -3.86 -16.67
CA PRO A 437 2.21 -2.68 -15.91
C PRO A 437 2.33 -1.43 -16.79
N SER A 438 1.92 -0.30 -16.23
CA SER A 438 2.17 1.03 -16.79
C SER A 438 3.67 1.30 -16.91
N LYS A 439 4.05 2.30 -17.70
CA LYS A 439 5.45 2.73 -17.81
C LYS A 439 6.02 3.12 -16.44
N PHE A 440 5.25 3.86 -15.65
CA PHE A 440 5.62 4.24 -14.29
C PHE A 440 5.90 3.03 -13.38
N ASP A 441 5.00 2.03 -13.35
CA ASP A 441 5.20 0.84 -12.52
C ASP A 441 6.33 -0.05 -13.04
N CYS A 442 6.56 -0.10 -14.37
CA CYS A 442 7.73 -0.76 -14.96
C CYS A 442 9.05 -0.15 -14.45
N ASP A 443 9.17 1.18 -14.55
CA ASP A 443 10.35 1.94 -14.13
C ASP A 443 10.55 1.84 -12.62
N TYR A 444 9.50 2.09 -11.83
CA TYR A 444 9.58 2.07 -10.38
C TYR A 444 9.97 0.69 -9.84
N ALA A 445 9.32 -0.37 -10.33
CA ALA A 445 9.66 -1.74 -9.93
C ALA A 445 11.09 -2.13 -10.29
N TYR A 446 11.52 -1.80 -11.51
CA TYR A 446 12.85 -2.10 -11.99
C TYR A 446 13.92 -1.40 -11.14
N VAL A 447 13.71 -0.13 -10.83
CA VAL A 447 14.59 0.67 -9.95
C VAL A 447 14.65 0.09 -8.54
N LEU A 448 13.52 -0.33 -7.96
CA LEU A 448 13.53 -0.98 -6.64
C LEU A 448 14.33 -2.29 -6.63
N GLY A 449 14.28 -3.07 -7.72
CA GLY A 449 15.12 -4.25 -7.90
C GLY A 449 16.62 -3.93 -7.89
N HIS A 450 17.03 -2.87 -8.59
CA HIS A 450 18.41 -2.37 -8.53
C HIS A 450 18.82 -1.93 -7.13
N ILE A 451 17.92 -1.22 -6.42
CA ILE A 451 18.15 -0.80 -5.03
C ILE A 451 18.39 -2.00 -4.11
N CYS A 452 17.64 -3.10 -4.27
CA CYS A 452 17.84 -4.32 -3.48
C CYS A 452 19.28 -4.85 -3.58
N TYR A 453 19.86 -4.85 -4.78
CA TYR A 453 21.26 -5.23 -4.94
C TYR A 453 22.19 -4.32 -4.11
N HIS A 454 22.01 -3.00 -4.18
CA HIS A 454 22.87 -2.07 -3.45
C HIS A 454 22.70 -2.14 -1.93
N ILE A 455 21.49 -2.46 -1.43
CA ILE A 455 21.25 -2.76 -0.01
C ILE A 455 22.08 -3.97 0.42
N LEU A 456 22.06 -5.05 -0.36
CA LEU A 456 22.80 -6.28 -0.07
C LEU A 456 24.32 -6.05 -0.17
N ALA A 457 24.78 -5.36 -1.22
CA ALA A 457 26.19 -5.03 -1.41
C ALA A 457 26.74 -4.13 -0.28
N ALA A 458 25.89 -3.29 0.32
CA ALA A 458 26.23 -2.48 1.48
C ALA A 458 26.08 -3.24 2.83
N GLY A 459 25.70 -4.53 2.80
CA GLY A 459 25.55 -5.36 3.99
C GLY A 459 24.37 -5.02 4.90
N LEU A 460 23.38 -4.27 4.39
CA LEU A 460 22.26 -3.75 5.17
C LEU A 460 21.19 -4.84 5.39
N ASN A 461 20.79 -5.04 6.66
CA ASN A 461 19.80 -6.04 7.06
C ASN A 461 18.53 -5.39 7.62
N GLY A 462 17.35 -5.84 7.20
CA GLY A 462 16.08 -5.33 7.73
C GLY A 462 15.65 -3.99 7.10
N TYR A 463 16.10 -3.72 5.87
CA TYR A 463 15.80 -2.51 5.13
C TYR A 463 14.75 -2.74 4.05
N MET A 464 13.98 -1.69 3.76
CA MET A 464 13.10 -1.61 2.61
C MET A 464 13.77 -0.79 1.50
N ALA A 465 13.64 -1.23 0.25
CA ALA A 465 14.00 -0.43 -0.92
C ALA A 465 13.04 0.76 -1.06
N THR A 466 13.58 1.98 -1.24
CA THR A 466 12.78 3.20 -1.30
C THR A 466 13.23 4.12 -2.43
N THR A 467 12.27 4.77 -3.08
CA THR A 467 12.52 5.82 -4.06
C THR A 467 11.61 7.00 -3.77
N THR A 468 12.18 8.21 -3.76
CA THR A 468 11.44 9.46 -3.56
C THR A 468 11.52 10.33 -4.81
N ASN A 469 10.70 11.38 -4.83
CA ASN A 469 10.52 12.29 -5.94
C ASN A 469 9.83 11.65 -7.16
N LEU A 470 8.91 10.71 -6.91
CA LEU A 470 8.29 9.87 -7.94
C LEU A 470 7.38 10.64 -8.88
N LYS A 471 6.87 11.82 -8.49
CA LYS A 471 6.11 12.71 -9.39
C LYS A 471 6.95 13.24 -10.56
N ASN A 472 8.27 13.34 -10.39
CA ASN A 472 9.20 13.85 -11.40
C ASN A 472 9.63 12.75 -12.39
N PRO A 473 10.29 13.11 -13.51
CA PRO A 473 10.91 12.12 -14.41
C PRO A 473 11.97 11.28 -13.69
N VAL A 474 12.23 10.07 -14.19
CA VAL A 474 13.08 9.05 -13.53
C VAL A 474 14.49 9.56 -13.24
N ASN A 475 15.04 10.39 -14.12
CA ASN A 475 16.36 11.00 -13.92
C ASN A 475 16.48 11.93 -12.69
N LYS A 476 15.35 12.33 -12.08
CA LYS A 476 15.31 13.14 -10.84
C LYS A 476 14.92 12.31 -9.61
N TRP A 477 14.65 11.02 -9.76
CA TRP A 477 14.34 10.15 -8.63
C TRP A 477 15.55 10.02 -7.71
N ARG A 478 15.27 9.91 -6.41
CA ARG A 478 16.31 9.70 -5.39
C ARG A 478 16.12 8.32 -4.80
N CYS A 479 17.17 7.52 -4.89
CA CYS A 479 17.17 6.12 -4.46
C CYS A 479 17.80 5.99 -3.08
N GLY A 480 17.21 5.16 -2.23
CA GLY A 480 17.71 4.91 -0.89
C GLY A 480 17.12 3.66 -0.27
N ALA A 481 17.46 3.44 0.98
CA ALA A 481 16.90 2.37 1.80
C ALA A 481 16.57 2.90 3.19
N ALA A 482 15.43 2.45 3.72
CA ALA A 482 14.96 2.82 5.04
C ALA A 482 14.78 1.55 5.90
N PRO A 483 15.21 1.56 7.17
CA PRO A 483 14.96 0.45 8.09
C PRO A 483 13.47 0.20 8.23
N ILE A 484 13.04 -1.06 8.15
CA ILE A 484 11.61 -1.40 8.23
C ILE A 484 11.06 -1.05 9.63
N THR A 485 11.89 -1.17 10.66
CA THR A 485 11.56 -0.82 12.06
C THR A 485 11.17 0.66 12.22
N ALA A 486 11.71 1.56 11.38
CA ALA A 486 11.35 2.98 11.36
C ALA A 486 9.92 3.23 10.86
N MET A 487 9.29 2.24 10.23
CA MET A 487 7.93 2.30 9.67
C MET A 487 6.89 1.58 10.54
N MET A 488 7.31 0.96 11.65
CA MET A 488 6.43 0.17 12.51
C MET A 488 5.74 1.03 13.57
N THR A 489 4.53 0.62 13.96
CA THR A 489 3.84 1.12 15.15
C THR A 489 3.22 -0.03 15.94
N VAL A 490 2.80 0.25 17.18
CA VAL A 490 2.24 -0.73 18.10
C VAL A 490 0.76 -0.43 18.35
N LYS A 491 -0.12 -1.34 17.95
CA LYS A 491 -1.54 -1.23 18.30
C LYS A 491 -1.74 -1.52 19.78
N ARG A 492 -2.46 -0.65 20.48
CA ARG A 492 -2.88 -0.84 21.86
C ARG A 492 -4.36 -1.15 21.87
N TRP A 493 -4.77 -2.28 22.47
CA TRP A 493 -6.18 -2.62 22.63
C TRP A 493 -6.61 -2.38 24.08
N ALA A 494 -7.67 -1.60 24.26
CA ALA A 494 -8.38 -1.55 25.53
C ALA A 494 -9.30 -2.76 25.59
N GLN A 495 -8.93 -3.78 26.35
CA GLN A 495 -9.80 -4.94 26.59
C GLN A 495 -10.68 -4.75 27.84
N SER A 496 -10.33 -3.81 28.74
CA SER A 496 -11.08 -3.48 29.95
C SER A 496 -10.69 -2.08 30.46
N PRO A 497 -11.53 -1.41 31.28
CA PRO A 497 -11.12 -0.19 31.98
C PRO A 497 -9.93 -0.51 32.89
N GLY A 498 -8.74 0.02 32.56
CA GLY A 498 -7.52 -0.14 33.36
C GLY A 498 -6.47 -1.15 32.86
N ALA A 499 -6.73 -1.92 31.79
CA ALA A 499 -5.73 -2.83 31.21
C ALA A 499 -5.66 -2.69 29.67
N SER A 500 -4.59 -2.05 29.19
CA SER A 500 -4.25 -2.01 27.76
C SER A 500 -3.30 -3.15 27.43
N SER A 501 -3.70 -4.08 26.57
CA SER A 501 -2.76 -5.06 26.03
C SER A 501 -1.96 -4.41 24.88
N ILE A 502 -0.64 -4.46 25.01
CA ILE A 502 0.29 -3.95 24.00
C ILE A 502 0.39 -4.99 22.90
N GLY A 503 -0.01 -4.63 21.67
CA GLY A 503 0.11 -5.48 20.50
C GLY A 503 1.55 -5.70 20.06
N LYS A 504 1.77 -6.63 19.12
CA LYS A 504 3.09 -6.81 18.51
C LYS A 504 3.38 -5.64 17.56
N PRO A 505 4.64 -5.14 17.50
CA PRO A 505 5.02 -4.19 16.47
C PRO A 505 4.76 -4.73 15.07
N ALA A 506 4.22 -3.89 14.20
CA ALA A 506 3.97 -4.22 12.80
C ALA A 506 3.98 -2.94 11.95
N ILE A 507 4.15 -3.09 10.64
CA ILE A 507 3.75 -2.04 9.71
C ILE A 507 2.22 -2.08 9.61
N HIS A 508 1.57 -0.91 9.63
CA HIS A 508 0.12 -0.82 9.45
C HIS A 508 -0.22 -0.16 8.12
N PRO A 509 -1.35 -0.51 7.50
CA PRO A 509 -1.83 0.17 6.30
C PRO A 509 -2.08 1.65 6.60
N ALA A 510 -1.54 2.54 5.78
CA ALA A 510 -1.87 3.95 5.77
C ALA A 510 -3.26 4.14 5.15
N THR A 511 -4.13 4.86 5.84
CA THR A 511 -5.46 5.22 5.35
C THR A 511 -5.41 6.52 4.53
N VAL A 512 -6.50 6.86 3.85
CA VAL A 512 -6.65 8.18 3.24
C VAL A 512 -6.57 9.27 4.32
N ASP A 513 -5.74 10.28 4.10
CA ASP A 513 -5.69 11.46 4.95
C ASP A 513 -6.84 12.41 4.60
N LEU A 514 -7.84 12.50 5.48
CA LEU A 514 -8.99 13.42 5.32
C LEU A 514 -8.61 14.91 5.48
N LYS A 515 -7.34 15.22 5.76
CA LYS A 515 -6.76 16.57 5.70
C LYS A 515 -5.77 16.72 4.55
N GLY A 516 -5.56 15.66 3.76
CA GLY A 516 -4.62 15.63 2.65
C GLY A 516 -5.16 16.32 1.40
N LYS A 517 -4.25 16.82 0.56
CA LYS A 517 -4.57 17.55 -0.67
C LYS A 517 -5.39 16.74 -1.67
N ALA A 518 -5.17 15.43 -1.76
CA ALA A 518 -5.93 14.57 -2.66
C ALA A 518 -7.41 14.48 -2.25
N TYR A 519 -7.68 14.38 -0.95
CA TYR A 519 -9.03 14.42 -0.42
C TYR A 519 -9.66 15.81 -0.52
N GLU A 520 -8.89 16.87 -0.25
CA GLU A 520 -9.34 18.26 -0.44
C GLU A 520 -9.79 18.50 -1.90
N LEU A 521 -9.02 18.02 -2.88
CA LEU A 521 -9.39 18.09 -4.30
C LEU A 521 -10.72 17.37 -4.61
N LEU A 522 -10.95 16.20 -4.02
CA LEU A 522 -12.23 15.49 -4.14
C LEU A 522 -13.36 16.32 -3.52
N ARG A 523 -13.18 16.78 -2.27
CA ARG A 523 -14.19 17.52 -1.52
C ARG A 523 -14.66 18.78 -2.26
N HIS A 524 -13.76 19.51 -2.89
CA HIS A 524 -14.11 20.69 -3.70
C HIS A 524 -14.96 20.37 -4.93
N LYS A 525 -14.87 19.14 -5.47
CA LYS A 525 -15.57 18.73 -6.68
C LYS A 525 -16.78 17.83 -6.42
N ALA A 526 -16.92 17.27 -5.22
CA ALA A 526 -17.92 16.25 -4.89
C ALA A 526 -19.36 16.69 -5.19
N ALA A 527 -19.75 17.92 -4.85
CA ALA A 527 -21.08 18.43 -5.15
C ALA A 527 -21.36 18.53 -6.66
N ASN A 528 -20.36 18.96 -7.44
CA ASN A 528 -20.46 19.05 -8.89
C ASN A 528 -20.51 17.65 -9.51
N PHE A 529 -19.70 16.70 -9.05
CA PHE A 529 -19.76 15.31 -9.53
C PHE A 529 -21.12 14.67 -9.23
N LEU A 530 -21.68 14.95 -8.06
CA LEU A 530 -22.97 14.40 -7.64
C LEU A 530 -24.11 14.88 -8.54
N MET A 531 -24.18 16.18 -8.79
CA MET A 531 -25.30 16.79 -9.49
C MET A 531 -25.11 16.80 -11.01
N ASP A 532 -23.89 16.98 -11.50
CA ASP A 532 -23.58 17.10 -12.92
C ASP A 532 -22.93 15.83 -13.47
N ASP A 533 -23.24 15.48 -14.71
CA ASP A 533 -22.67 14.29 -15.36
C ASP A 533 -21.33 14.62 -16.04
N HIS A 534 -20.39 15.19 -15.27
CA HIS A 534 -19.04 15.57 -15.71
C HIS A 534 -18.05 14.39 -15.75
N TYR A 535 -18.53 13.24 -16.23
CA TYR A 535 -17.74 12.02 -16.33
C TYR A 535 -16.52 12.25 -17.21
N ARG A 536 -15.38 11.71 -16.77
CA ARG A 536 -14.12 11.80 -17.50
C ARG A 536 -13.71 10.40 -17.94
N ASN A 537 -13.38 10.22 -19.21
CA ASN A 537 -12.84 8.97 -19.71
C ASN A 537 -11.32 9.12 -19.95
N PRO A 538 -10.45 8.52 -19.10
CA PRO A 538 -9.01 8.56 -19.30
C PRO A 538 -8.55 7.65 -20.45
N GLY A 539 -9.43 6.81 -21.00
CA GLY A 539 -9.10 5.82 -22.01
C GLY A 539 -8.38 4.59 -21.44
N PRO A 540 -8.01 3.64 -22.31
CA PRO A 540 -7.19 2.49 -21.91
C PRO A 540 -5.80 2.90 -21.45
N LEU A 541 -5.17 2.05 -20.66
CA LEU A 541 -3.76 2.20 -20.30
C LEU A 541 -2.90 2.33 -21.57
N GLN A 542 -2.27 3.50 -21.74
CA GLN A 542 -1.37 3.76 -22.85
C GLN A 542 0.07 3.39 -22.47
N PHE A 543 0.78 2.79 -23.41
CA PHE A 543 2.20 2.41 -23.24
C PHE A 543 3.16 3.30 -24.04
N ASP A 544 2.62 4.09 -24.96
CA ASP A 544 3.33 5.07 -25.78
C ASP A 544 2.36 6.24 -26.09
N GLY A 545 2.91 7.37 -26.52
CA GLY A 545 2.15 8.57 -26.87
C GLY A 545 1.58 9.34 -25.67
N PRO A 546 0.67 10.30 -25.92
CA PRO A 546 0.09 11.14 -24.88
C PRO A 546 -0.59 10.33 -23.77
N GLY A 547 -0.23 10.60 -22.52
CA GLY A 547 -0.81 9.94 -21.35
C GLY A 547 -0.08 8.68 -20.87
N ALA A 548 0.87 8.13 -21.65
CA ALA A 548 1.67 6.98 -21.20
C ALA A 548 2.53 7.28 -19.96
N ASP A 549 3.06 8.51 -19.87
CA ASP A 549 3.85 9.01 -18.74
C ASP A 549 3.00 9.65 -17.63
N ALA A 550 1.67 9.62 -17.73
CA ALA A 550 0.80 10.14 -16.67
C ALA A 550 1.03 9.34 -15.39
N LYS A 551 1.05 10.02 -14.25
CA LYS A 551 1.21 9.41 -12.92
C LYS A 551 -0.10 9.53 -12.13
N PRO A 552 -0.26 8.82 -11.00
CA PRO A 552 -1.44 8.96 -10.17
C PRO A 552 -1.66 10.43 -9.77
N ILE A 553 -2.91 10.89 -9.81
CA ILE A 553 -3.28 12.25 -9.45
C ILE A 553 -2.89 12.50 -8.00
N SER A 554 -3.25 11.59 -7.10
CA SER A 554 -2.88 11.63 -5.66
C SER A 554 -1.39 11.87 -5.44
N LEU A 555 -0.52 11.10 -6.09
CA LEU A 555 0.93 11.27 -6.03
C LEU A 555 1.38 12.67 -6.47
N CYS A 556 0.75 13.21 -7.51
CA CYS A 556 1.12 14.52 -8.06
C CYS A 556 0.69 15.69 -7.15
N VAL A 557 -0.49 15.62 -6.53
CA VAL A 557 -1.00 16.72 -5.69
C VAL A 557 -0.42 16.74 -4.28
N GLU A 558 -0.16 15.58 -3.67
CA GLU A 558 0.28 15.56 -2.26
C GLU A 558 1.69 16.13 -2.06
N ASP A 559 2.58 16.01 -3.05
CA ASP A 559 3.95 16.55 -3.02
C ASP A 559 4.74 16.12 -1.76
N GLN A 560 4.87 14.80 -1.59
CA GLN A 560 5.45 14.15 -0.41
C GLN A 560 6.98 13.97 -0.51
N ASP A 561 7.73 14.91 -1.09
CA ASP A 561 9.21 14.87 -1.05
C ASP A 561 9.73 15.22 0.36
N TYR A 562 9.45 14.34 1.33
CA TYR A 562 9.83 14.47 2.73
C TYR A 562 11.36 14.55 2.87
N MET A 563 12.07 13.65 2.20
CA MET A 563 13.54 13.63 2.22
C MET A 563 14.14 14.89 1.62
N GLY A 564 13.56 15.44 0.54
CA GLY A 564 13.98 16.72 0.01
C GLY A 564 13.74 17.90 0.95
N ARG A 565 12.66 17.86 1.74
CA ARG A 565 12.41 18.88 2.78
C ARG A 565 13.41 18.78 3.93
N ILE A 566 13.79 17.57 4.36
CA ILE A 566 14.88 17.38 5.34
C ILE A 566 16.19 17.95 4.80
N LYS A 567 16.56 17.61 3.55
CA LYS A 567 17.78 18.13 2.94
C LYS A 567 17.76 19.66 2.86
N LYS A 568 16.63 20.26 2.50
CA LYS A 568 16.46 21.71 2.47
C LYS A 568 16.61 22.34 3.87
N LEU A 569 16.13 21.68 4.92
CA LEU A 569 16.35 22.10 6.30
C LEU A 569 17.84 22.08 6.66
N GLN A 570 18.56 21.01 6.33
CA GLN A 570 20.02 20.91 6.53
C GLN A 570 20.76 22.04 5.79
N GLU A 571 20.40 22.31 4.54
CA GLU A 571 20.98 23.43 3.78
C GLU A 571 20.76 24.81 4.46
N TYR A 572 19.62 25.02 5.13
CA TYR A 572 19.40 26.23 5.92
C TYR A 572 20.27 26.27 7.18
N LEU A 573 20.41 25.15 7.89
CA LEU A 573 21.28 25.05 9.06
C LEU A 573 22.75 25.29 8.71
N ASP A 574 23.22 24.75 7.58
CA ASP A 574 24.57 24.99 7.08
C ASP A 574 24.81 26.45 6.70
N LYS A 575 23.81 27.11 6.09
CA LYS A 575 23.86 28.56 5.83
C LYS A 575 23.96 29.36 7.13
N ILE A 576 23.16 29.03 8.15
CA ILE A 576 23.24 29.67 9.47
C ILE A 576 24.64 29.45 10.07
N ARG A 577 25.16 28.22 10.06
CA ARG A 577 26.50 27.88 10.54
C ARG A 577 27.60 28.67 9.80
N ALA A 578 27.42 28.91 8.50
CA ALA A 578 28.35 29.69 7.69
C ALA A 578 28.32 31.20 8.02
N ILE A 579 27.15 31.73 8.41
CA ILE A 579 26.96 33.14 8.81
C ILE A 579 27.49 33.38 10.24
N VAL A 580 27.20 32.47 11.18
CA VAL A 580 27.53 32.61 12.61
C VAL A 580 28.92 32.03 12.92
N LYS A 581 29.95 32.54 12.23
CA LYS A 581 31.36 32.16 12.48
C LYS A 581 31.98 33.02 13.59
N PRO A 582 33.05 32.54 14.26
CA PRO A 582 33.85 33.38 15.16
C PRO A 582 34.28 34.67 14.47
N GLY A 583 33.88 35.82 15.03
CA GLY A 583 34.10 37.15 14.44
C GLY A 583 32.87 37.80 13.78
N CYS A 584 31.71 37.13 13.72
CA CYS A 584 30.45 37.76 13.31
C CYS A 584 30.00 38.86 14.30
N SER A 585 29.14 39.79 13.84
CA SER A 585 28.66 40.87 14.71
C SER A 585 27.80 40.34 15.86
N ARG A 586 27.85 41.03 17.01
CA ARG A 586 27.04 40.68 18.18
C ARG A 586 25.54 40.64 17.86
N ASP A 587 25.07 41.53 16.99
CA ASP A 587 23.66 41.60 16.59
C ASP A 587 23.23 40.37 15.80
N VAL A 588 24.08 39.90 14.87
CA VAL A 588 23.82 38.68 14.09
C VAL A 588 23.78 37.45 15.00
N LEU A 589 24.73 37.33 15.93
CA LEU A 589 24.74 36.23 16.90
C LEU A 589 23.50 36.24 17.79
N ARG A 590 23.10 37.42 18.31
CA ARG A 590 21.91 37.57 19.17
C ARG A 590 20.62 37.24 18.42
N ALA A 591 20.49 37.69 17.17
CA ALA A 591 19.35 37.38 16.32
C ALA A 591 19.27 35.88 16.01
N ALA A 592 20.38 35.25 15.63
CA ALA A 592 20.44 33.81 15.36
C ALA A 592 20.05 32.99 16.60
N LEU A 593 20.59 33.31 17.78
CA LEU A 593 20.23 32.63 19.03
C LEU A 593 18.73 32.78 19.36
N SER A 594 18.19 33.99 19.23
CA SER A 594 16.77 34.23 19.52
C SER A 594 15.83 33.47 18.59
N ILE A 595 16.14 33.44 17.29
CA ILE A 595 15.33 32.72 16.30
C ILE A 595 15.43 31.21 16.53
N MET A 596 16.64 30.69 16.72
CA MET A 596 16.83 29.26 16.95
C MET A 596 16.18 28.78 18.24
N ALA A 597 16.24 29.57 19.32
CA ALA A 597 15.52 29.25 20.57
C ALA A 597 14.01 29.15 20.33
N SER A 598 13.42 30.13 19.65
CA SER A 598 11.99 30.11 19.33
C SER A 598 11.60 28.91 18.45
N VAL A 599 12.44 28.56 17.45
CA VAL A 599 12.22 27.37 16.62
C VAL A 599 12.29 26.11 17.47
N THR A 600 13.27 25.97 18.35
CA THR A 600 13.39 24.83 19.26
C THR A 600 12.18 24.70 20.17
N ASP A 601 11.72 25.79 20.80
CA ASP A 601 10.57 25.77 21.69
C ASP A 601 9.30 25.32 20.96
N VAL A 602 9.03 25.87 19.77
CA VAL A 602 7.88 25.49 18.95
C VAL A 602 7.95 24.00 18.58
N LEU A 603 9.11 23.53 18.12
CA LEU A 603 9.28 22.12 17.75
C LEU A 603 9.18 21.19 18.96
N SER A 604 9.68 21.58 20.13
CA SER A 604 9.54 20.83 21.37
C SER A 604 8.06 20.67 21.74
N VAL A 605 7.27 21.74 21.67
CA VAL A 605 5.82 21.69 21.91
C VAL A 605 5.10 20.81 20.88
N MET A 606 5.49 20.89 19.61
CA MET A 606 4.90 20.05 18.56
C MET A 606 5.27 18.56 18.71
N SER A 607 6.46 18.27 19.22
CA SER A 607 6.96 16.90 19.44
C SER A 607 6.44 16.27 20.73
N SER A 608 6.06 17.08 21.73
CA SER A 608 5.34 16.61 22.90
C SER A 608 3.88 16.35 22.52
N THR A 609 3.54 15.08 22.30
CA THR A 609 2.15 14.67 22.07
C THR A 609 1.27 15.18 23.22
N PRO A 610 0.15 15.88 22.98
CA PRO A 610 -0.85 16.03 24.02
C PRO A 610 -1.31 14.62 24.42
N PRO A 611 -1.53 14.34 25.72
CA PRO A 611 -2.22 13.11 26.10
C PRO A 611 -3.53 13.08 25.31
N LYS A 612 -3.79 12.00 24.57
CA LYS A 612 -5.11 11.73 24.02
C LYS A 612 -6.08 11.90 25.18
N SER A 613 -7.00 12.85 25.05
CA SER A 613 -8.03 13.15 26.03
C SER A 613 -8.58 11.83 26.57
N GLU A 614 -8.27 11.54 27.83
CA GLU A 614 -9.09 10.64 28.63
C GLU A 614 -10.52 11.14 28.51
N ASN A 615 -11.44 10.20 28.34
CA ASN A 615 -12.87 10.44 28.36
C ASN A 615 -13.20 11.40 29.51
N ALA A 616 -13.63 12.61 29.17
CA ALA A 616 -14.47 13.36 30.09
C ALA A 616 -15.84 12.67 30.02
N ASP A 617 -16.15 11.93 31.08
CA ASP A 617 -17.47 11.40 31.38
C ASP A 617 -18.54 12.48 31.15
N LEU A 618 -19.54 12.16 30.31
CA LEU A 618 -20.98 12.42 30.50
C LEU A 618 -21.80 11.80 29.35
#